data_AF-A0A0F9F008-F1
#
_entry.id   AF-A0A0F9F008-F1
#
_cell.length_a   1.000
_cell.length_b   1.000
_cell.length_c   1.000
_cell.angle_alpha   90.00
_cell.angle_beta   90.00
_cell.angle_gamma   90.00
#
_symmetry.space_group_name_H-M   'P 1'
#
loop_
_entity.id
_entity.type
_entity.pdbx_description
1 polymer ?
#
loop_
_entity_poly.entity_id
_entity_poly.type
_entity_poly.pdbx_seq_one_letter_code
_entity_poly.pdbx_strand_id
1 'polypeptide(L)'
;MKKHRSIYTGRLEPYTTRGISRVPCSRCGRKSHTTWQACANGHRHVGLCKECDILLNEMGLEFMRIKNRAELMALYRKSMEEL
;
A
#
# COMPACT_ATOMS: atom_id res chain seq x y z
N MET A 1 5.25 2.36 22.59
CA MET A 1 4.61 2.30 21.26
C MET A 1 4.48 3.72 20.71
N LYS A 2 5.25 4.10 19.67
CA LYS A 2 5.14 5.44 19.08
C LYS A 2 3.82 5.53 18.30
N LYS A 3 2.92 6.41 18.73
CA LYS A 3 1.63 6.68 18.06
C LYS A 3 1.93 7.26 16.67
N HIS A 4 1.97 6.42 15.64
CA HIS A 4 2.01 6.88 14.25
C HIS A 4 0.62 7.44 13.92
N ARG A 5 0.41 8.72 14.23
CA ARG A 5 -0.74 9.48 13.77
C ARG A 5 -0.54 9.67 12.27
N SER A 6 -1.10 8.79 11.44
CA SER A 6 -1.12 9.02 10.01
C SER A 6 -2.00 10.25 9.74
N ILE A 7 -1.34 11.37 9.47
CA ILE A 7 -1.96 12.69 9.23
C ILE A 7 -2.50 12.82 7.80
N TYR A 8 -2.30 11.80 6.95
CA TYR A 8 -2.68 11.86 5.55
C TYR A 8 -3.99 11.11 5.30
N THR A 9 -5.07 11.86 5.09
CA THR A 9 -6.38 11.33 4.71
C THR A 9 -6.44 10.93 3.23
N GLY A 10 -5.42 11.27 2.41
CA GLY A 10 -5.40 11.01 0.97
C GLY A 10 -6.19 12.03 0.14
N ARG A 11 -6.11 11.91 -1.19
CA ARG A 11 -6.80 12.77 -2.19
C ARG A 11 -7.90 12.00 -2.92
N LEU A 12 -8.81 12.70 -3.58
CA LEU A 12 -9.89 12.04 -4.35
C LEU A 12 -9.39 11.44 -5.67
N GLU A 13 -8.39 12.05 -6.27
CA GLU A 13 -7.81 11.62 -7.55
C GLU A 13 -6.55 10.76 -7.35
N PRO A 14 -6.15 9.89 -8.27
CA PRO A 14 -4.90 9.14 -8.14
C PRO A 14 -3.65 10.03 -8.18
N TYR A 15 -2.61 9.64 -7.45
CA TYR A 15 -1.29 10.30 -7.57
C TYR A 15 -0.59 9.86 -8.87
N THR A 16 0.19 10.77 -9.46
CA THR A 16 1.08 10.42 -10.58
C THR A 16 2.30 9.64 -10.09
N THR A 17 2.97 8.91 -10.97
CA THR A 17 4.22 8.18 -10.67
C THR A 17 5.30 9.08 -10.07
N ARG A 18 5.43 10.32 -10.56
CA ARG A 18 6.35 11.30 -9.96
C ARG A 18 5.84 11.82 -8.62
N GLY A 19 4.54 12.08 -8.53
CA GLY A 19 3.89 12.67 -7.36
C GLY A 19 3.90 11.76 -6.14
N ILE A 20 3.71 10.44 -6.33
CA ILE A 20 3.60 9.49 -5.22
C ILE A 20 4.87 9.41 -4.37
N SER A 21 6.03 9.62 -5.00
CA SER A 21 7.32 9.64 -4.33
C SER A 21 7.46 10.74 -3.25
N ARG A 22 6.59 11.75 -3.25
CA ARG A 22 6.56 12.84 -2.26
C ARG A 22 5.51 12.61 -1.16
N VAL A 23 4.72 11.55 -1.27
CA VAL A 23 3.61 11.26 -0.36
C VAL A 23 4.09 10.29 0.72
N PRO A 24 3.93 10.61 2.02
CA PRO A 24 4.23 9.68 3.09
C PRO A 24 3.26 8.49 3.09
N CYS A 25 3.78 7.31 3.43
CA CYS A 25 3.01 6.10 3.58
C CYS A 25 1.98 6.30 4.67
N SER A 26 0.72 6.00 4.36
CA SER A 26 -0.40 6.22 5.28
C SER A 26 -0.42 5.26 6.47
N ARG A 27 0.45 4.24 6.50
CA ARG A 27 0.63 3.36 7.65
C ARG A 27 1.83 3.74 8.52
N CYS A 28 2.99 4.04 7.92
CA CYS A 28 4.26 4.18 8.65
C CYS A 28 5.04 5.47 8.37
N GLY A 29 4.57 6.33 7.47
CA GLY A 29 5.21 7.61 7.15
C GLY A 29 6.45 7.53 6.24
N ARG A 30 6.94 6.34 5.87
CA ARG A 30 8.03 6.20 4.87
C ARG A 30 7.61 6.68 3.49
N LYS A 31 8.58 6.92 2.60
CA LYS A 31 8.32 7.30 1.21
C LYS A 31 7.43 6.27 0.50
N SER A 32 6.35 6.71 -0.12
CA SER A 32 5.46 5.83 -0.87
C SER A 32 6.04 5.51 -2.25
N HIS A 33 5.76 4.31 -2.75
CA HIS A 33 6.04 3.92 -4.15
C HIS A 33 4.75 3.78 -4.96
N THR A 34 3.65 3.43 -4.32
CA THR A 34 2.37 3.20 -4.97
C THR A 34 1.24 4.00 -4.34
N THR A 35 0.17 4.17 -5.11
CA THR A 35 -1.11 4.70 -4.66
C THR A 35 -2.08 3.54 -4.41
N TRP A 36 -2.83 3.61 -3.32
CA TRP A 36 -3.90 2.68 -3.00
C TRP A 36 -5.21 3.43 -2.82
N GLN A 37 -6.32 2.94 -3.37
CA GLN A 37 -7.64 3.52 -3.13
C GLN A 37 -8.30 2.83 -1.94
N ALA A 38 -8.52 3.57 -0.85
CA ALA A 38 -9.13 3.04 0.36
C ALA A 38 -10.63 3.36 0.38
N CYS A 39 -11.47 2.35 0.10
CA CYS A 39 -12.94 2.48 0.09
C CYS A 39 -13.48 2.97 1.45
N ALA A 40 -13.02 2.37 2.55
CA ALA A 40 -13.40 2.75 3.92
C ALA A 40 -12.94 4.16 4.33
N ASN A 41 -12.08 4.81 3.53
CA ASN A 41 -11.62 6.17 3.73
C ASN A 41 -12.23 7.12 2.70
N GLY A 42 -13.53 6.96 2.41
CA GLY A 42 -14.27 7.80 1.46
C GLY A 42 -13.69 7.73 0.05
N HIS A 43 -13.28 6.54 -0.40
CA HIS A 43 -12.68 6.30 -1.72
C HIS A 43 -11.42 7.12 -2.03
N ARG A 44 -10.71 7.59 -0.99
CA ARG A 44 -9.50 8.39 -1.17
C ARG A 44 -8.30 7.54 -1.56
N HIS A 45 -7.47 8.12 -2.42
CA HIS A 45 -6.17 7.64 -2.81
C HIS A 45 -5.13 8.04 -1.76
N VAL A 46 -4.47 7.03 -1.20
CA VAL A 46 -3.42 7.14 -0.17
C VAL A 46 -2.11 6.54 -0.67
N GLY A 47 -1.00 6.97 -0.09
CA GLY A 47 0.32 6.41 -0.41
C GLY A 47 0.68 5.20 0.45
N LEU A 48 1.31 4.19 -0.16
CA LEU A 48 1.92 3.06 0.54
C LEU A 48 3.40 2.91 0.17
N CYS A 49 4.23 2.62 1.17
CA CYS A 49 5.61 2.17 0.96
C CYS A 49 5.63 0.68 0.64
N LYS A 50 6.74 0.20 0.05
CA LYS A 50 6.86 -1.16 -0.49
C LYS A 50 6.56 -2.23 0.54
N GLU A 51 7.06 -2.07 1.77
CA GLU A 51 6.82 -3.06 2.82
C GLU A 51 5.37 -3.05 3.32
N CYS A 52 4.71 -1.90 3.31
CA CYS A 52 3.31 -1.82 3.73
C CYS A 52 2.35 -2.30 2.63
N ASP A 53 2.71 -2.13 1.36
CA ASP A 53 1.96 -2.67 0.21
C ASP A 53 2.02 -4.21 0.19
N ILE A 54 3.23 -4.77 0.36
CA ILE A 54 3.41 -6.23 0.52
C ILE A 54 2.59 -6.78 1.69
N LEU A 55 2.67 -6.13 2.86
CA LEU A 55 1.92 -6.56 4.04
C LEU A 55 0.41 -6.49 3.80
N LEU A 56 -0.08 -5.45 3.11
CA LEU A 56 -1.49 -5.31 2.80
C LEU A 56 -1.99 -6.45 1.91
N ASN A 57 -1.24 -6.77 0.84
CA ASN A 57 -1.59 -7.86 -0.06
C ASN A 57 -1.57 -9.22 0.65
N GLU A 58 -0.56 -9.46 1.50
CA GLU A 58 -0.46 -10.70 2.29
C GLU A 58 -1.65 -10.88 3.24
N MET A 59 -1.99 -9.82 3.99
CA MET A 59 -3.17 -9.82 4.88
C MET A 59 -4.47 -10.00 4.10
N GLY A 60 -4.60 -9.40 2.92
CA GLY A 60 -5.78 -9.54 2.07
C GLY A 60 -5.99 -10.98 1.60
N LEU A 61 -4.93 -11.63 1.11
CA LEU A 61 -4.98 -13.03 0.71
C LEU A 61 -5.27 -13.97 1.88
N GLU A 62 -4.72 -13.68 3.06
CA GLU A 62 -5.03 -14.40 4.30
C GLU A 62 -6.51 -14.28 4.68
N PHE A 63 -7.02 -13.05 4.73
CA PHE A 63 -8.40 -12.75 5.06
C PHE A 63 -9.38 -13.44 4.11
N MET A 64 -9.07 -13.46 2.81
CA MET A 64 -9.88 -14.11 1.78
C MET A 64 -9.71 -15.64 1.75
N ARG A 65 -8.82 -16.22 2.55
CA ARG A 65 -8.52 -17.66 2.60
C ARG A 65 -8.13 -18.23 1.23
N ILE A 66 -7.33 -17.48 0.48
CA ILE A 66 -6.86 -17.91 -0.84
C ILE A 66 -5.86 -19.06 -0.69
N LYS A 67 -6.17 -20.21 -1.32
CA LYS A 67 -5.40 -21.46 -1.15
C LYS A 67 -3.96 -21.36 -1.67
N ASN A 68 -3.74 -20.66 -2.78
CA ASN A 68 -2.43 -20.47 -3.39
C ASN A 68 -1.76 -19.12 -2.99
N ARG A 69 -2.07 -18.60 -1.79
CA ARG A 69 -1.50 -17.33 -1.28
C ARG A 69 0.02 -17.25 -1.40
N ALA A 70 0.74 -18.33 -1.09
CA ALA A 70 2.21 -18.34 -1.13
C ALA A 70 2.75 -18.10 -2.54
N GLU A 71 2.16 -18.74 -3.55
CA GLU A 71 2.53 -18.57 -4.96
C GLU A 71 2.25 -17.14 -5.44
N LEU A 72 1.06 -16.61 -5.11
CA LEU A 72 0.68 -15.24 -5.46
C LEU A 72 1.61 -14.20 -4.82
N MET A 73 1.95 -14.38 -3.54
CA MET A 73 2.91 -13.50 -2.86
C MET A 73 4.32 -13.62 -3.43
N ALA A 74 4.75 -14.79 -3.88
CA ALA A 74 6.05 -14.97 -4.54
C ALA A 74 6.10 -14.20 -5.87
N LEU A 75 5.06 -14.34 -6.71
CA LEU A 75 4.92 -13.60 -7.97
C LEU A 75 4.92 -12.08 -7.72
N TYR A 76 4.17 -11.63 -6.72
CA TYR A 76 4.06 -10.23 -6.38
C TYR A 76 5.38 -9.65 -5.82
N ARG A 77 6.13 -10.40 -5.01
CA ARG A 77 7.46 -9.97 -4.54
C ARG A 77 8.45 -9.84 -5.70
N LYS A 78 8.43 -10.81 -6.63
CA LYS A 78 9.27 -10.78 -7.83
C LYS A 78 8.98 -9.58 -8.72
N SER A 79 7.70 -9.28 -8.98
CA SER A 79 7.33 -8.10 -9.79
C SER A 79 7.76 -6.76 -9.17
N MET A 80 8.05 -6.73 -7.87
CA MET A 80 8.56 -5.54 -7.16
C MET A 80 10.08 -5.41 -7.18
N GLU A 81 10.83 -6.43 -7.61
CA GLU A 81 12.28 -6.36 -7.80
C GLU A 81 12.66 -5.80 -9.17
N GLU A 82 11.72 -5.85 -10.12
CA GLU A 82 11.87 -5.37 -11.50
C GLU A 82 11.52 -3.87 -11.65
N LEU A 83 11.17 -3.19 -10.54
CA LEU A 83 10.78 -1.77 -10.44
C LEU A 83 11.85 -0.92 -9.72
#